data_AF-A0A956UTB1-F1
#
_entry.id   AF-A0A956UTB1-F1
#
_cell.length_a   1.000
_cell.length_b   1.000
_cell.length_c   1.000
_cell.angle_alpha   90.00
_cell.angle_beta   90.00
_cell.angle_gamma   90.00
#
_symmetry.space_group_name_H-M   'P 1'
#
loop_
_entity.id
_entity.type
_entity.pdbx_description
1 polymer ?
#
loop_
_entity_poly.entity_id
_entity_poly.type
_entity_poly.pdbx_seq_one_letter_code
_entity_poly.pdbx_strand_id
1 'polypeptide(L)'
;MSEIANYRQELTARLRLITEDLAWAVRSLTVERLAYKPTHDDWSIHEHMAHLRDMEQEVYLPLLRWATVPEMLDPRDYSRRDWHEHRYRPSEPLTLIVNDFTRMRDEALLVFRDMDNATWTRWRDDTRWGPITCQWIAELMYRHALDHLQGIMALRQDINLEAYRPPTIAGVTPTTTRRAP
;
A
#
# COMPACT_ATOMS: atom_id res chain seq x y z
N MET A 1 23.88 4.37 21.03
CA MET A 1 22.85 5.10 20.27
C MET A 1 21.65 5.32 21.20
N SER A 2 21.00 6.48 21.15
CA SER A 2 19.79 6.76 21.96
C SER A 2 18.62 5.86 21.53
N GLU A 3 17.67 5.60 22.43
CA GLU A 3 16.43 4.85 22.12
C GLU A 3 15.69 5.37 20.88
N ILE A 4 15.56 6.71 20.74
CA ILE A 4 14.96 7.37 19.58
C ILE A 4 15.68 7.00 18.26
N ALA A 5 17.01 6.99 18.28
CA ALA A 5 17.82 6.68 17.11
C ALA A 5 17.71 5.19 16.73
N ASN A 6 17.66 4.30 17.73
CA ASN A 6 17.43 2.87 17.51
C ASN A 6 16.05 2.64 16.88
N TYR A 7 14.99 3.23 17.45
CA TYR A 7 13.63 3.09 16.92
C TYR A 7 13.52 3.59 15.48
N ARG A 8 14.11 4.76 15.18
CA ARG A 8 14.17 5.28 13.81
C ARG A 8 14.89 4.31 12.87
N GLN A 9 16.02 3.75 13.27
CA GLN A 9 16.75 2.78 12.46
C GLN A 9 15.91 1.52 12.19
N GLU A 10 15.23 0.99 13.20
CA GLU A 10 14.37 -0.18 13.07
C GLU A 10 13.15 0.11 12.17
N LEU A 11 12.49 1.24 12.35
CA LEU A 11 11.33 1.62 11.55
C LEU A 11 11.70 1.87 10.09
N THR A 12 12.82 2.55 9.82
CA THR A 12 13.32 2.75 8.45
C THR A 12 13.73 1.44 7.78
N ALA A 13 14.29 0.48 8.53
CA ALA A 13 14.54 -0.86 8.04
C ALA A 13 13.24 -1.60 7.69
N ARG A 14 12.22 -1.52 8.54
CA ARG A 14 10.88 -2.09 8.26
C ARG A 14 10.22 -1.46 7.03
N LEU A 15 10.39 -0.16 6.82
CA LEU A 15 9.91 0.54 5.62
C LEU A 15 10.59 0.06 4.34
N ARG A 16 11.89 -0.24 4.39
CA ARG A 16 12.59 -0.86 3.27
C ARG A 16 12.04 -2.27 3.00
N LEU A 17 11.94 -3.10 4.03
CA LEU A 17 11.47 -4.48 3.90
C LEU A 17 10.04 -4.56 3.34
N ILE A 18 9.09 -3.75 3.84
CA ILE A 18 7.71 -3.79 3.31
C ILE A 18 7.64 -3.40 1.83
N THR A 19 8.55 -2.55 1.37
CA THR A 19 8.63 -2.14 -0.04
C THR A 19 9.12 -3.28 -0.92
N GLU A 20 10.12 -4.02 -0.43
CA GLU A 20 10.60 -5.25 -1.07
C GLU A 20 9.53 -6.35 -1.06
N ASP A 21 8.78 -6.49 0.03
CA ASP A 21 7.68 -7.45 0.16
C ASP A 21 6.53 -7.12 -0.80
N LEU A 22 6.17 -5.85 -0.98
CA LEU A 22 5.18 -5.42 -1.98
C LEU A 22 5.65 -5.75 -3.40
N ALA A 23 6.91 -5.45 -3.75
CA ALA A 23 7.46 -5.79 -5.06
C ALA A 23 7.50 -7.32 -5.27
N TRP A 24 7.90 -8.08 -4.25
CA TRP A 24 7.84 -9.55 -4.24
C TRP A 24 6.41 -10.06 -4.41
N ALA A 25 5.44 -9.38 -3.78
CA ALA A 25 4.06 -9.82 -3.77
C ALA A 25 3.43 -9.74 -5.16
N VAL A 26 3.85 -8.79 -5.98
CA VAL A 26 3.21 -8.52 -7.27
C VAL A 26 4.03 -8.96 -8.48
N ARG A 27 5.28 -9.41 -8.28
CA ARG A 27 6.15 -9.86 -9.37
C ARG A 27 5.54 -11.03 -10.14
N SER A 28 5.77 -11.02 -11.45
CA SER A 28 5.42 -12.13 -12.36
C SER A 28 3.93 -12.53 -12.37
N LEU A 29 3.04 -11.69 -11.86
CA LEU A 29 1.60 -11.87 -12.02
C LEU A 29 1.20 -11.49 -13.45
N THR A 30 0.29 -12.27 -14.04
CA THR A 30 -0.29 -11.94 -15.34
C THR A 30 -1.27 -10.77 -15.22
N VAL A 31 -1.58 -10.13 -16.34
CA VAL A 31 -2.55 -9.00 -16.37
C VAL A 31 -3.90 -9.42 -15.80
N GLU A 32 -4.34 -10.65 -16.08
CA GLU A 32 -5.61 -11.19 -15.59
C GLU A 32 -5.59 -11.35 -14.07
N ARG A 33 -4.48 -11.84 -13.50
CA ARG A 33 -4.32 -11.97 -12.04
C ARG A 33 -4.23 -10.60 -11.36
N LEU A 34 -3.62 -9.63 -12.01
CA LEU A 34 -3.50 -8.27 -11.50
C LEU A 34 -4.84 -7.53 -11.48
N ALA A 35 -5.71 -7.82 -12.43
CA ALA A 35 -7.05 -7.24 -12.57
C ALA A 35 -8.15 -8.02 -11.81
N TYR A 36 -7.82 -9.17 -11.22
CA TYR A 36 -8.78 -9.97 -10.46
C TYR A 36 -9.37 -9.17 -9.29
N LYS A 37 -10.70 -9.28 -9.13
CA LYS A 37 -11.47 -8.76 -8.01
C LYS A 37 -12.44 -9.81 -7.50
N PRO A 38 -12.56 -10.03 -6.17
CA PRO A 38 -13.58 -10.91 -5.60
C PRO A 38 -15.00 -10.37 -5.83
N THR A 39 -15.20 -9.06 -5.65
CA THR A 39 -16.45 -8.35 -5.95
C THR A 39 -16.18 -7.05 -6.72
N HIS A 40 -17.22 -6.43 -7.27
CA HIS A 40 -17.09 -5.17 -8.00
C HIS A 40 -16.53 -4.02 -7.14
N ASP A 41 -16.84 -4.03 -5.84
CA ASP A 41 -16.48 -2.95 -4.91
C ASP A 41 -15.09 -3.16 -4.28
N ASP A 42 -14.52 -4.36 -4.41
CA ASP A 42 -13.17 -4.66 -3.96
C ASP A 42 -12.11 -4.06 -4.88
N TRP A 43 -10.90 -3.90 -4.35
CA TRP A 43 -9.74 -3.53 -5.14
C TRP A 43 -9.02 -4.76 -5.68
N SER A 44 -8.50 -4.61 -6.88
CA SER A 44 -7.56 -5.53 -7.51
C SER A 44 -6.14 -5.29 -7.01
N ILE A 45 -5.24 -6.28 -7.20
CA ILE A 45 -3.82 -6.13 -6.85
C ILE A 45 -3.22 -4.89 -7.54
N HIS A 46 -3.62 -4.63 -8.78
CA HIS A 46 -3.19 -3.45 -9.51
C HIS A 46 -3.67 -2.14 -8.84
N GLU A 47 -4.92 -2.04 -8.41
CA GLU A 47 -5.44 -0.85 -7.72
C GLU A 47 -4.72 -0.62 -6.40
N HIS A 48 -4.43 -1.67 -5.62
CA HIS A 48 -3.64 -1.55 -4.39
C HIS A 48 -2.26 -0.90 -4.65
N MET A 49 -1.52 -1.39 -5.65
CA MET A 49 -0.20 -0.83 -5.97
C MET A 49 -0.29 0.58 -6.56
N ALA A 50 -1.27 0.83 -7.44
CA ALA A 50 -1.47 2.15 -8.03
C ALA A 50 -1.82 3.19 -6.96
N HIS A 51 -2.66 2.83 -5.99
CA HIS A 51 -3.02 3.70 -4.87
C HIS A 51 -1.83 3.99 -3.96
N LEU A 52 -1.03 2.96 -3.63
CA LEU A 52 0.18 3.16 -2.83
C LEU A 52 1.14 4.15 -3.48
N ARG A 53 1.43 3.97 -4.78
CA ARG A 53 2.26 4.92 -5.56
C ARG A 53 1.68 6.32 -5.50
N ASP A 54 0.37 6.44 -5.68
CA ASP A 54 -0.31 7.74 -5.69
C ASP A 54 -0.24 8.46 -4.34
N MET A 55 -0.41 7.72 -3.24
CA MET A 55 -0.29 8.25 -1.88
C MET A 55 1.13 8.70 -1.56
N GLU A 56 2.16 7.97 -2.01
CA GLU A 56 3.55 8.44 -1.89
C GLU A 56 3.75 9.77 -2.62
N GLN A 57 3.26 9.86 -3.86
CA GLN A 57 3.46 11.02 -4.73
C GLN A 57 2.74 12.27 -4.23
N GLU A 58 1.47 12.15 -3.86
CA GLU A 58 0.60 13.30 -3.59
C GLU A 58 0.52 13.64 -2.09
N VAL A 59 0.84 12.69 -1.21
CA VAL A 59 0.63 12.84 0.25
C VAL A 59 1.90 12.65 1.04
N TYR A 60 2.47 11.45 1.10
CA TYR A 60 3.46 11.11 2.12
C TYR A 60 4.82 11.76 1.89
N LEU A 61 5.36 11.68 0.68
CA LEU A 61 6.64 12.32 0.39
C LEU A 61 6.52 13.86 0.43
N PRO A 62 5.46 14.50 -0.12
CA PRO A 62 5.21 15.91 0.10
C PRO A 62 5.09 16.30 1.58
N LEU A 63 4.37 15.51 2.39
CA LEU A 63 4.21 15.77 3.83
C LEU A 63 5.54 15.66 4.58
N LEU A 64 6.37 14.67 4.24
CA LEU A 64 7.71 14.54 4.80
C LEU A 64 8.62 15.72 4.44
N ARG A 65 8.59 16.15 3.16
CA ARG A 65 9.33 17.34 2.72
C ARG A 65 8.82 18.59 3.42
N TRP A 66 7.51 18.76 3.57
CA TRP A 66 6.92 19.87 4.31
C TRP A 66 7.33 19.87 5.77
N ALA A 67 7.38 18.70 6.42
CA ALA A 67 7.79 18.56 7.80
C ALA A 67 9.27 18.91 8.04
N THR A 68 10.12 18.77 7.02
CA THR A 68 11.58 18.89 7.14
C THR A 68 12.19 20.11 6.46
N VAL A 69 11.54 20.69 5.45
CA VAL A 69 12.02 21.82 4.67
C VAL A 69 11.24 23.08 5.04
N PRO A 70 11.91 24.15 5.51
CA PRO A 70 11.27 25.45 5.75
C PRO A 70 10.57 25.98 4.50
N GLU A 71 9.42 26.65 4.66
CA GLU A 71 8.69 27.37 3.60
C GLU A 71 8.12 26.50 2.46
N MET A 72 8.13 25.17 2.62
CA MET A 72 7.45 24.26 1.68
C MET A 72 5.94 24.51 1.69
N LEU A 73 5.31 24.41 0.52
CA LEU A 73 3.85 24.47 0.41
C LEU A 73 3.20 23.29 1.13
N ASP A 74 2.06 23.56 1.76
CA ASP A 74 1.21 22.54 2.40
C ASP A 74 0.83 21.46 1.36
N PRO A 75 0.98 20.15 1.68
CA PRO A 75 0.53 19.07 0.79
C PRO A 75 -0.94 19.23 0.38
N ARG A 76 -1.32 18.70 -0.78
CA ARG A 76 -2.71 18.81 -1.27
C ARG A 76 -3.66 17.89 -0.53
N ASP A 77 -4.95 18.22 -0.56
CA ASP A 77 -5.98 17.30 -0.07
C ASP A 77 -6.05 16.07 -0.97
N TYR A 78 -6.28 14.93 -0.34
CA TYR A 78 -6.37 13.66 -1.02
C TYR A 78 -7.79 13.10 -0.94
N SER A 79 -8.40 12.88 -2.10
CA SER A 79 -9.64 12.12 -2.23
C SER A 79 -9.33 10.80 -2.93
N ARG A 80 -9.49 9.69 -2.19
CA ARG A 80 -9.38 8.33 -2.73
C ARG A 80 -10.41 8.09 -3.84
N ARG A 81 -11.62 8.63 -3.69
CA ARG A 81 -12.67 8.55 -4.70
C ARG A 81 -12.26 9.29 -5.96
N ASP A 82 -11.84 10.55 -5.82
CA ASP A 82 -11.48 11.37 -6.98
C ASP A 82 -10.26 10.80 -7.71
N TRP A 83 -9.29 10.24 -6.96
CA TRP A 83 -8.19 9.46 -7.52
C TRP A 83 -8.70 8.30 -8.38
N HIS A 84 -9.55 7.46 -7.82
CA HIS A 84 -10.04 6.25 -8.47
C HIS A 84 -10.85 6.57 -9.73
N GLU A 85 -11.69 7.61 -9.67
CA GLU A 85 -12.56 8.01 -10.78
C GLU A 85 -11.81 8.72 -11.92
N HIS A 86 -10.77 9.50 -11.62
CA HIS A 86 -10.19 10.43 -12.61
C HIS A 86 -8.71 10.21 -12.92
N ARG A 87 -7.96 9.53 -12.04
CA ARG A 87 -6.49 9.44 -12.13
C ARG A 87 -5.99 8.01 -12.20
N TYR A 88 -6.73 7.04 -11.65
CA TYR A 88 -6.40 5.63 -11.79
C TYR A 88 -6.48 5.19 -13.26
N ARG A 89 -5.46 4.45 -13.72
CA ARG A 89 -5.35 3.96 -15.10
C ARG A 89 -5.21 2.43 -15.09
N PRO A 90 -6.27 1.67 -15.39
CA PRO A 90 -6.22 0.21 -15.39
C PRO A 90 -5.20 -0.40 -16.36
N SER A 91 -4.86 0.34 -17.44
CA SER A 91 -3.91 -0.09 -18.46
C SER A 91 -2.46 0.31 -18.16
N GLU A 92 -2.19 0.98 -17.05
CA GLU A 92 -0.82 1.38 -16.68
C GLU A 92 0.02 0.13 -16.40
N PRO A 93 1.23 0.00 -16.96
CA PRO A 93 2.10 -1.12 -16.63
C PRO A 93 2.45 -1.14 -15.14
N LEU A 94 2.18 -2.25 -14.46
CA LEU A 94 2.53 -2.46 -13.05
C LEU A 94 4.01 -2.17 -12.75
N THR A 95 4.90 -2.50 -13.69
CA THR A 95 6.34 -2.25 -13.54
C THR A 95 6.65 -0.77 -13.36
N LEU A 96 5.93 0.13 -14.03
CA LEU A 96 6.09 1.57 -13.85
C LEU A 96 5.63 2.00 -12.46
N ILE A 97 4.46 1.49 -12.01
CA ILE A 97 3.90 1.76 -10.69
C ILE A 97 4.86 1.33 -9.58
N VAL A 98 5.40 0.10 -9.65
CA VAL A 98 6.36 -0.44 -8.68
C VAL A 98 7.65 0.38 -8.68
N ASN A 99 8.17 0.73 -9.86
CA ASN A 99 9.41 1.51 -9.96
C ASN A 99 9.25 2.92 -9.36
N ASP A 100 8.14 3.59 -9.63
CA ASP A 100 7.86 4.91 -9.06
C ASP A 100 7.67 4.85 -7.54
N PHE A 101 6.91 3.88 -7.05
CA PHE A 101 6.73 3.66 -5.62
C PHE A 101 8.08 3.43 -4.92
N THR A 102 8.91 2.52 -5.44
CA THR A 102 10.25 2.24 -4.89
C THR A 102 11.15 3.47 -4.92
N ARG A 103 11.17 4.23 -6.03
CA ARG A 103 11.98 5.45 -6.16
C ARG A 103 11.58 6.50 -5.10
N MET A 104 10.29 6.76 -4.93
CA MET A 104 9.80 7.72 -3.93
C MET A 104 10.07 7.24 -2.50
N ARG A 105 9.95 5.93 -2.27
CA ARG A 105 10.29 5.33 -0.99
C ARG A 105 11.78 5.46 -0.66
N ASP A 106 12.66 5.21 -1.62
CA ASP A 106 14.09 5.40 -1.41
C ASP A 106 14.42 6.86 -1.10
N GLU A 107 13.75 7.82 -1.73
CA GLU A 107 13.88 9.23 -1.37
C GLU A 107 13.47 9.50 0.09
N ALA A 108 12.31 9.01 0.51
CA ALA A 108 11.87 9.16 1.90
C ALA A 108 12.87 8.52 2.89
N LEU A 109 13.40 7.34 2.56
CA LEU A 109 14.40 6.64 3.38
C LEU A 109 15.71 7.42 3.50
N LEU A 110 16.14 8.12 2.44
CA LEU A 110 17.31 9.01 2.50
C LEU A 110 17.07 10.17 3.46
N VAL A 111 15.89 10.82 3.39
CA VAL A 111 15.52 11.89 4.32
C VAL A 111 15.54 11.41 5.77
N PHE A 112 14.95 10.24 6.06
CA PHE A 112 14.94 9.69 7.41
C PHE A 112 16.33 9.29 7.93
N ARG A 113 17.21 8.79 7.05
CA ARG A 113 18.58 8.41 7.42
C ARG A 113 19.40 9.61 7.88
N ASP A 114 19.29 10.74 7.19
CA ASP A 114 20.14 11.91 7.40
C ASP A 114 19.61 12.85 8.49
N MET A 115 18.42 12.57 9.02
CA MET A 115 17.75 13.37 10.04
C MET A 115 18.39 13.22 11.43
N ASP A 116 18.41 14.27 12.24
CA ASP A 116 18.78 14.19 13.65
C ASP A 116 17.58 13.84 14.54
N ASN A 117 17.83 13.54 15.83
CA ASN A 117 16.74 13.16 16.74
C ASN A 117 15.78 14.32 17.00
N ALA A 118 16.27 15.57 17.02
CA ALA A 118 15.46 16.75 17.28
C ALA A 118 14.42 16.99 16.18
N THR A 119 14.83 16.85 14.92
CA THR A 119 13.94 16.96 13.75
C THR A 119 12.98 15.78 13.68
N TRP A 120 13.46 14.57 14.00
CA TRP A 120 12.65 13.34 13.99
C TRP A 120 11.42 13.43 14.91
N THR A 121 11.62 13.96 16.12
CA THR A 121 10.58 14.08 17.14
C THR A 121 9.94 15.47 17.21
N ARG A 122 10.32 16.40 16.32
CA ARG A 122 9.77 17.75 16.32
C ARG A 122 8.25 17.70 16.14
N TRP A 123 7.56 18.18 17.18
CA TRP A 123 6.12 18.34 17.16
C TRP A 123 5.73 19.53 16.29
N ARG A 124 4.84 19.29 15.33
CA ARG A 124 4.20 20.29 14.51
C ARG A 124 2.70 20.22 14.72
N ASP A 125 2.11 21.31 15.19
CA ASP A 125 0.67 21.50 15.35
C ASP A 125 0.09 22.51 14.36
N ASP A 126 0.93 23.11 13.53
CA ASP A 126 0.59 24.01 12.43
C ASP A 126 0.08 23.27 11.18
N THR A 127 -0.63 22.16 11.38
CA THR A 127 -1.07 21.26 10.31
C THR A 127 -2.58 21.06 10.34
N ARG A 128 -3.18 20.86 9.16
CA ARG A 128 -4.62 20.57 9.06
C ARG A 128 -5.01 19.13 9.39
N TRP A 129 -4.03 18.23 9.52
CA TRP A 129 -4.24 16.82 9.89
C TRP A 129 -4.19 16.57 11.40
N GLY A 130 -4.08 17.65 12.19
CA GLY A 130 -3.74 17.58 13.60
C GLY A 130 -2.23 17.51 13.80
N PRO A 131 -1.77 17.27 15.03
CA PRO A 131 -0.35 17.29 15.32
C PRO A 131 0.39 16.10 14.71
N ILE A 132 1.57 16.35 14.15
CA ILE A 132 2.43 15.32 13.54
C ILE A 132 3.89 15.49 13.95
N THR A 133 4.66 14.42 13.74
CA THR A 133 6.13 14.38 13.79
C THR A 133 6.65 13.61 12.57
N CYS A 134 7.93 13.70 12.24
CA CYS A 134 8.52 12.86 11.19
C CYS A 134 8.44 11.36 11.55
N GLN A 135 8.54 11.04 12.84
CA GLN A 135 8.28 9.69 13.34
C GLN A 135 6.88 9.20 12.97
N TRP A 136 5.85 10.00 13.27
CA TRP A 136 4.47 9.65 12.97
C TRP A 136 4.24 9.46 11.46
N ILE A 137 4.88 10.28 10.62
CA ILE A 137 4.81 10.12 9.16
C ILE A 137 5.40 8.77 8.74
N ALA A 138 6.57 8.38 9.26
CA ALA A 138 7.18 7.09 8.96
C ALA A 138 6.30 5.90 9.41
N GLU A 139 5.69 6.00 10.60
CA GLU A 139 4.76 5.01 11.13
C GLU A 139 3.50 4.91 10.26
N LEU A 140 2.94 6.04 9.83
CA LEU A 140 1.80 6.11 8.92
C LEU A 140 2.11 5.41 7.60
N MET A 141 3.25 5.73 6.99
CA MET A 141 3.66 5.12 5.73
C MET A 141 3.85 3.59 5.89
N TYR A 142 4.38 3.13 7.03
CA TYR A 142 4.58 1.71 7.30
C TYR A 142 3.25 0.98 7.45
N ARG A 143 2.37 1.49 8.31
CA ARG A 143 1.04 0.92 8.53
C ARG A 143 0.23 0.85 7.24
N HIS A 144 0.23 1.94 6.46
CA HIS A 144 -0.51 1.97 5.20
C HIS A 144 0.01 0.94 4.20
N ALA A 145 1.34 0.80 4.07
CA ALA A 145 1.93 -0.22 3.22
C ALA A 145 1.58 -1.65 3.67
N LEU A 146 1.55 -1.91 4.99
CA LEU A 146 1.11 -3.19 5.56
C LEU A 146 -0.35 -3.50 5.22
N ASP A 147 -1.25 -2.53 5.38
CA ASP A 147 -2.68 -2.70 5.09
C ASP A 147 -2.88 -3.11 3.62
N HIS A 148 -2.15 -2.48 2.70
CA HIS A 148 -2.22 -2.84 1.28
C HIS A 148 -1.53 -4.16 0.95
N LEU A 149 -0.40 -4.50 1.58
CA LEU A 149 0.22 -5.82 1.41
C LEU A 149 -0.74 -6.92 1.88
N GLN A 150 -1.41 -6.75 3.01
CA GLN A 150 -2.40 -7.70 3.51
C GLN A 150 -3.49 -7.95 2.46
N GLY A 151 -4.07 -6.90 1.88
CA GLY A 151 -5.07 -7.02 0.83
C GLY A 151 -4.54 -7.75 -0.42
N ILE A 152 -3.34 -7.40 -0.88
CA ILE A 152 -2.69 -8.09 -2.01
C ILE A 152 -2.49 -9.57 -1.71
N MET A 153 -2.03 -9.92 -0.50
CA MET A 153 -1.79 -11.31 -0.12
C MET A 153 -3.07 -12.13 -0.01
N ALA A 154 -4.17 -11.54 0.46
CA ALA A 154 -5.48 -12.17 0.44
C ALA A 154 -5.94 -12.49 -0.99
N LEU A 155 -5.84 -11.53 -1.91
CA LEU A 155 -6.17 -11.75 -3.33
C LEU A 155 -5.32 -12.85 -3.96
N ARG A 156 -4.02 -12.91 -3.61
CA ARG A 156 -3.15 -14.00 -4.08
C ARG A 156 -3.57 -15.36 -3.54
N GLN A 157 -4.02 -15.45 -2.29
CA GLN A 157 -4.55 -16.68 -1.71
C GLN A 157 -5.77 -17.14 -2.49
N ASP A 158 -6.71 -16.24 -2.77
CA ASP A 158 -7.93 -16.54 -3.54
C ASP A 158 -7.62 -17.04 -4.96
N ILE A 159 -6.76 -16.31 -5.69
CA ILE A 159 -6.32 -16.68 -7.05
C ILE A 159 -5.66 -18.07 -7.06
N ASN A 160 -4.80 -18.34 -6.07
CA ASN A 160 -4.13 -19.63 -5.98
C ASN A 160 -5.10 -20.75 -5.63
N LEU A 161 -6.08 -20.51 -4.75
CA LEU A 161 -7.06 -21.51 -4.36
C LEU A 161 -7.99 -21.85 -5.54
N GLU A 162 -8.47 -20.85 -6.28
CA GLU A 162 -9.32 -21.05 -7.45
C GLU A 162 -8.60 -21.86 -8.55
N ALA A 163 -7.29 -21.68 -8.72
CA ALA A 163 -6.50 -22.46 -9.68
C ALA A 163 -6.47 -23.98 -9.39
N TYR A 164 -6.80 -24.38 -8.16
CA TYR A 164 -6.92 -25.79 -7.75
C TYR A 164 -8.36 -26.24 -7.49
N ARG A 165 -9.35 -25.40 -7.83
CA ARG A 165 -10.76 -25.74 -7.63
C ARG A 165 -11.13 -26.94 -8.52
N PRO A 166 -11.68 -28.03 -7.94
CA PRO A 166 -12.16 -29.15 -8.74
C PRO A 166 -13.26 -28.70 -9.72
N PRO A 167 -13.32 -29.25 -10.94
CA PRO A 167 -14.43 -28.99 -11.83
C PRO A 167 -15.74 -29.39 -11.17
N THR A 168 -16.75 -28.52 -11.26
CA THR A 168 -18.08 -28.84 -10.73
C THR A 168 -18.65 -30.00 -11.56
N ILE A 169 -18.85 -31.16 -10.92
CA ILE A 169 -19.53 -32.28 -11.57
C ILE A 169 -21.00 -31.89 -11.74
N ALA A 170 -21.35 -31.40 -12.92
CA ALA A 170 -22.74 -31.23 -13.31
C ALA A 170 -23.39 -32.61 -13.42
N GLY A 171 -24.32 -32.95 -12.52
CA GLY A 171 -25.22 -34.09 -12.75
C GLY A 171 -25.72 -34.92 -11.57
N VAL A 172 -25.30 -34.68 -10.32
CA VAL A 172 -25.92 -35.41 -9.19
C VAL A 172 -27.16 -34.68 -8.72
N THR A 173 -28.27 -34.92 -9.44
CA THR A 173 -29.61 -34.66 -8.88
C THR A 173 -29.75 -35.55 -7.64
N PRO A 174 -30.04 -35.02 -6.45
CA PRO A 174 -30.29 -35.88 -5.30
C PRO A 174 -31.58 -36.63 -5.58
N THR A 175 -31.48 -37.94 -5.81
CA THR A 175 -32.65 -38.82 -5.90
C THR A 175 -33.36 -38.75 -4.56
N THR A 176 -34.44 -37.97 -4.49
CA THR A 176 -35.36 -37.97 -3.36
C THR A 176 -35.97 -39.36 -3.27
N THR A 177 -35.39 -40.23 -2.45
CA THR A 177 -36.05 -41.44 -1.96
C THR A 177 -37.16 -41.00 -1.00
N ARG A 178 -38.32 -40.72 -1.59
CA ARG A 178 -39.61 -40.72 -0.89
C ARG A 178 -39.76 -42.10 -0.25
N ARG A 179 -39.57 -42.20 1.06
CA ARG A 179 -40.23 -43.25 1.85
C ARG A 179 -41.64 -42.77 2.13
N ALA A 180 -42.61 -43.56 1.70
CA ALA A 180 -44.02 -43.45 2.04
C ALA A 180 -44.47 -44.83 2.56
N PRO A 181 -45.61 -44.86 3.23
CA PRO A 181 -45.91 -44.34 4.57
C PRO A 181 -45.46 -45.28 5.70
#